data_AF-A0A923G6S8-F1
#
_entry.id   AF-A0A923G6S8-F1
#
_cell.length_a   1.000
_cell.length_b   1.000
_cell.length_c   1.000
_cell.angle_alpha   90.00
_cell.angle_beta   90.00
_cell.angle_gamma   90.00
#
_symmetry.space_group_name_H-M   'P 1'
#
loop_
_entity.id
_entity.type
_entity.pdbx_description
1 polymer ?
#
loop_
_entity_poly.entity_id
_entity_poly.type
_entity_poly.pdbx_seq_one_letter_code
_entity_poly.pdbx_strand_id
1 'polypeptide(L)'
;MTSLLDRLTQPVKATPYRVFDLDLKAIEPLSPSLSRFVFTGEDVAQMTTLAPDQRVKLLFPTPAGAPPSLPKHEQWQQARRELAAQDMPPMRTYTIRALRREALEVDVDFVLHGVNGPASAWATHARPGDRLQMVAPNLAYADDPGGYEWKPPHSARRILLIGDETALPAIAGILEELAASAPELLVEAFIEVPLEADCLDLRHSPATRLHWLPRDLLRSEHGQGMQHAVRELASLPAVRGASTVELEDVDIDERILWEQASGEHGDFHAWIAGESGTVMDIRRHLIKERGLPRESLTLMGYWRAGRTFD
;
A
#
# COMPACT_ATOMS: atom_id res chain seq x y z
N MET A 1 13.55 -1.79 47.68
CA MET A 1 14.85 -1.67 46.98
C MET A 1 14.88 -2.75 45.92
N THR A 2 14.41 -2.44 44.71
CA THR A 2 14.41 -3.37 43.56
C THR A 2 15.86 -3.64 43.17
N SER A 3 16.23 -4.91 43.10
CA SER A 3 17.61 -5.37 42.92
C SER A 3 18.19 -4.88 41.59
N LEU A 4 19.48 -4.56 41.56
CA LEU A 4 20.22 -4.24 40.32
C LEU A 4 20.13 -5.37 39.26
N LEU A 5 19.84 -6.60 39.71
CA LEU A 5 19.64 -7.78 38.87
C LEU A 5 18.29 -7.80 38.14
N ASP A 6 17.24 -7.16 38.67
CA ASP A 6 15.92 -7.11 38.01
C ASP A 6 15.92 -6.18 36.78
N ARG A 7 16.92 -5.29 36.65
CA ARG A 7 17.11 -4.42 35.48
C ARG A 7 17.92 -5.06 34.36
N LEU A 8 18.54 -6.23 34.60
CA LEU A 8 19.42 -6.91 33.63
C LEU A 8 18.72 -8.04 32.85
N THR A 9 17.44 -8.28 33.09
CA THR A 9 16.67 -9.37 32.47
C THR A 9 15.29 -8.95 31.96
N GLN A 10 15.02 -7.65 31.80
CA GLN A 10 13.88 -7.25 30.99
C GLN A 10 14.25 -7.50 29.51
N PRO A 11 13.58 -8.42 28.79
CA PRO A 11 13.80 -8.54 27.37
C PRO A 11 13.51 -7.17 26.75
N VAL A 12 14.48 -6.65 25.99
CA VAL A 12 14.28 -5.42 25.22
C VAL A 12 13.04 -5.66 24.36
N LYS A 13 11.96 -4.91 24.63
CA LYS A 13 10.72 -5.06 23.87
C LYS A 13 11.05 -4.74 22.42
N ALA A 14 10.81 -5.70 21.53
CA ALA A 14 11.01 -5.49 20.10
C ALA A 14 10.19 -4.28 19.64
N THR A 15 10.70 -3.52 18.68
CA THR A 15 9.92 -2.45 18.04
C THR A 15 8.97 -3.03 17.00
N PRO A 16 7.80 -2.40 16.76
CA PRO A 16 6.84 -2.88 15.75
C PRO A 16 7.42 -2.87 14.34
N TYR A 17 8.21 -1.85 14.01
CA TYR A 17 8.95 -1.71 12.77
C TYR A 17 10.44 -1.51 13.05
N ARG A 18 11.30 -2.01 12.16
CA ARG A 18 12.75 -1.75 12.17
C ARG A 18 13.33 -1.74 10.76
N VAL A 19 14.60 -1.35 10.63
CA VAL A 19 15.34 -1.37 9.37
C VAL A 19 15.90 -2.76 9.10
N PHE A 20 15.81 -3.19 7.84
CA PHE A 20 16.32 -4.43 7.28
C PHE A 20 17.20 -4.10 6.07
N ASP A 21 18.36 -4.73 5.97
CA ASP A 21 19.21 -4.62 4.78
C ASP A 21 18.73 -5.58 3.69
N LEU A 22 18.71 -5.09 2.45
CA LEU A 22 18.24 -5.84 1.30
C LEU A 22 19.22 -5.71 0.13
N ASP A 23 19.43 -6.81 -0.57
CA ASP A 23 20.09 -6.87 -1.87
C ASP A 23 19.04 -7.15 -2.94
N LEU A 24 19.09 -6.43 -4.06
CA LEU A 24 18.25 -6.72 -5.21
C LEU A 24 18.69 -8.06 -5.83
N LYS A 25 17.79 -9.04 -5.87
CA LYS A 25 18.06 -10.37 -6.45
C LYS A 25 17.70 -10.39 -7.93
N ALA A 26 16.51 -9.92 -8.28
CA ALA A 26 15.99 -9.98 -9.64
C ALA A 26 14.99 -8.86 -9.91
N ILE A 27 14.82 -8.54 -11.19
CA ILE A 27 13.78 -7.64 -11.70
C ILE A 27 12.96 -8.45 -12.71
N GLU A 28 11.66 -8.52 -12.50
CA GLU A 28 10.71 -9.23 -13.34
C GLU A 28 9.73 -8.22 -13.96
N PRO A 29 9.82 -7.94 -15.27
CA PRO A 29 8.83 -7.12 -15.94
C PRO A 29 7.47 -7.79 -15.90
N LEU A 30 6.46 -7.12 -15.36
CA LEU A 30 5.07 -7.62 -15.30
C LEU A 30 4.25 -7.09 -16.47
N SER A 31 4.44 -5.80 -16.77
CA SER A 31 3.80 -5.09 -17.86
C SER A 31 4.66 -3.89 -18.28
N PRO A 32 4.28 -3.11 -19.31
CA PRO A 32 5.05 -1.93 -19.70
C PRO A 32 5.27 -0.91 -18.57
N SER A 33 4.28 -0.75 -17.68
CA SER A 33 4.29 0.25 -16.59
C SER A 33 4.52 -0.35 -15.21
N LEU A 34 4.71 -1.66 -15.08
CA LEU A 34 4.89 -2.34 -13.78
C LEU A 34 6.00 -3.38 -13.83
N SER A 35 6.88 -3.36 -12.84
CA SER A 35 7.93 -4.37 -12.67
C SER A 35 8.04 -4.82 -11.22
N ARG A 36 8.22 -6.11 -11.00
CA ARG A 36 8.49 -6.69 -9.69
C ARG A 36 9.98 -6.68 -9.40
N PHE A 37 10.33 -6.17 -8.23
CA PHE A 37 11.68 -6.20 -7.69
C PHE A 37 11.71 -7.24 -6.58
N VAL A 38 12.48 -8.30 -6.79
CA VAL A 38 12.69 -9.37 -5.81
C VAL A 38 13.93 -9.01 -5.01
N PHE A 39 13.76 -8.70 -3.73
CA PHE A 39 14.86 -8.43 -2.81
C PHE A 39 15.17 -9.66 -1.96
N THR A 40 16.42 -9.77 -1.52
CA THR A 40 16.91 -10.87 -0.68
C THR A 40 17.86 -10.38 0.41
N GLY A 41 18.17 -11.25 1.37
CA GLY A 41 19.09 -10.98 2.47
C GLY A 41 18.71 -11.76 3.72
N GLU A 42 19.68 -12.08 4.59
CA GLU A 42 19.43 -12.82 5.84
C GLU A 42 18.40 -12.11 6.75
N ASP A 43 18.39 -10.78 6.70
CA ASP A 43 17.45 -9.92 7.43
C ASP A 43 15.98 -10.20 7.06
N VAL A 44 15.70 -10.69 5.85
CA VAL A 44 14.32 -11.00 5.40
C VAL A 44 13.65 -12.08 6.26
N ALA A 45 14.42 -13.01 6.83
CA ALA A 45 13.88 -14.03 7.74
C ALA A 45 13.21 -13.43 8.98
N GLN A 46 13.55 -12.19 9.34
CA GLN A 46 13.09 -11.49 10.53
C GLN A 46 11.96 -10.49 10.24
N MET A 47 11.50 -10.41 8.99
CA MET A 47 10.35 -9.61 8.60
C MET A 47 9.05 -10.37 8.88
N THR A 48 7.95 -9.64 9.00
CA THR A 48 6.60 -10.21 8.97
C THR A 48 5.66 -9.33 8.15
N THR A 49 4.52 -9.88 7.76
CA THR A 49 3.40 -9.14 7.14
C THR A 49 2.10 -9.72 7.68
N LEU A 50 1.12 -8.86 7.99
CA LEU A 50 -0.15 -9.29 8.58
C LEU A 50 -1.36 -9.16 7.66
N ALA A 51 -1.22 -8.44 6.54
CA ALA A 51 -2.29 -8.30 5.55
C ALA A 51 -1.71 -8.00 4.15
N PRO A 52 -2.51 -8.15 3.08
CA PRO A 52 -2.01 -8.01 1.71
C PRO A 52 -1.69 -6.57 1.31
N ASP A 53 -2.22 -5.57 2.02
CA ASP A 53 -1.91 -4.15 1.83
C ASP A 53 -0.85 -3.62 2.82
N GLN A 54 -0.04 -4.52 3.41
CA GLN A 54 1.04 -4.18 4.32
C GLN A 54 2.04 -3.22 3.67
N ARG A 55 2.11 -2.02 4.25
CA ARG A 55 3.03 -0.97 3.83
C ARG A 55 4.39 -1.11 4.49
N VAL A 56 5.40 -0.80 3.69
CA VAL A 56 6.80 -0.69 4.09
C VAL A 56 7.38 0.60 3.56
N LYS A 57 8.53 1.02 4.11
CA LYS A 57 9.30 2.13 3.57
C LYS A 57 10.58 1.59 2.94
N LEU A 58 10.79 1.83 1.64
CA LEU A 58 12.09 1.61 1.01
C LEU A 58 12.94 2.87 1.14
N LEU A 59 14.17 2.68 1.59
CA LEU A 59 15.22 3.68 1.64
C LEU A 59 16.12 3.47 0.43
N PHE A 60 16.23 4.51 -0.39
CA PHE A 60 16.99 4.48 -1.65
C PHE A 60 18.41 5.01 -1.44
N PRO A 61 19.33 4.72 -2.37
CA PRO A 61 20.64 5.34 -2.35
C PRO A 61 20.53 6.87 -2.31
N THR A 62 21.47 7.51 -1.65
CA THR A 62 21.51 8.96 -1.52
C THR A 62 21.68 9.62 -2.89
N PRO A 63 21.44 10.94 -3.03
CA PRO A 63 21.77 11.65 -4.27
C PRO A 63 23.24 11.49 -4.72
N ALA A 64 24.16 11.20 -3.79
CA ALA A 64 25.56 10.90 -4.07
C ALA A 64 25.81 9.45 -4.53
N GLY A 65 24.77 8.62 -4.61
CA GLY A 65 24.82 7.21 -5.02
C GLY A 65 25.25 6.25 -3.91
N ALA A 66 25.40 6.71 -2.66
CA ALA A 66 25.78 5.85 -1.55
C ALA A 66 24.57 5.00 -1.10
N PRO A 67 24.75 3.69 -0.85
CA PRO A 67 23.67 2.85 -0.32
C PRO A 67 23.24 3.34 1.07
N PRO A 68 21.95 3.21 1.43
CA PRO A 68 21.47 3.59 2.75
C PRO A 68 22.15 2.74 3.84
N SER A 69 22.50 3.37 4.96
CA SER A 69 23.18 2.72 6.09
C SER A 69 22.65 3.24 7.43
N LEU A 70 21.33 3.30 7.57
CA LEU A 70 20.67 3.64 8.83
C LEU A 70 20.79 2.48 9.84
N PRO A 71 20.80 2.78 11.14
CA PRO A 71 20.86 1.74 12.17
C PRO A 71 19.59 0.88 12.21
N LYS A 72 19.73 -0.39 12.58
CA LYS A 72 18.63 -1.39 12.62
C LYS A 72 17.78 -1.37 13.89
N HIS A 73 17.96 -0.37 14.76
CA HIS A 73 17.27 -0.26 16.04
C HIS A 73 16.30 0.94 16.05
N GLU A 74 15.59 1.13 17.17
CA GLU A 74 14.47 2.06 17.33
C GLU A 74 14.76 3.53 16.97
N GLN A 75 16.03 3.95 16.98
CA GLN A 75 16.46 5.32 16.77
C GLN A 75 16.78 5.65 15.29
N TRP A 76 16.47 4.75 14.36
CA TRP A 76 16.74 4.96 12.93
C TRP A 76 16.12 6.24 12.36
N GLN A 77 14.94 6.64 12.87
CA GLN A 77 14.28 7.88 12.45
C GLN A 77 15.06 9.11 12.90
N GLN A 78 15.56 9.10 14.13
CA GLN A 78 16.39 10.17 14.66
C GLN A 78 17.71 10.24 13.89
N ALA A 79 18.39 9.09 13.74
CA ALA A 79 19.63 9.00 12.97
C ALA A 79 19.45 9.53 11.54
N ARG A 80 18.34 9.22 10.87
CA ARG A 80 18.04 9.75 9.53
C ARG A 80 17.86 11.26 9.52
N ARG A 81 17.17 11.84 10.52
CA ARG A 81 16.91 13.30 10.61
C ARG A 81 18.17 14.12 10.92
N GLU A 82 19.16 13.50 11.54
CA GLU A 82 20.44 14.14 11.87
C GLU A 82 21.42 14.15 10.68
N LEU A 83 21.13 13.41 9.60
CA LEU A 83 21.94 13.42 8.39
C LEU A 83 21.81 14.74 7.62
N ALA A 84 22.91 15.17 7.00
CA ALA A 84 22.87 16.24 6.03
C ALA A 84 22.02 15.86 4.81
N ALA A 85 21.42 16.85 4.14
CA ALA A 85 20.48 16.60 3.03
C ALA A 85 21.07 15.73 1.90
N GLN A 86 22.37 15.85 1.62
CA GLN A 86 23.07 15.06 0.60
C GLN A 86 23.27 13.58 0.99
N ASP A 87 23.27 13.29 2.29
CA ASP A 87 23.53 11.96 2.87
C ASP A 87 22.22 11.30 3.34
N MET A 88 21.12 12.04 3.36
CA MET A 88 19.81 11.55 3.75
C MET A 88 19.24 10.62 2.67
N PRO A 89 19.03 9.32 2.96
CA PRO A 89 18.44 8.41 2.00
C PRO A 89 16.97 8.79 1.73
N PRO A 90 16.58 8.98 0.46
CA PRO A 90 15.18 9.19 0.10
C PRO A 90 14.34 7.98 0.53
N MET A 91 13.11 8.23 0.96
CA MET A 91 12.25 7.19 1.52
C MET A 91 10.90 7.18 0.82
N ARG A 92 10.42 6.03 0.35
CA ARG A 92 9.09 5.91 -0.27
C ARG A 92 8.32 4.73 0.30
N THR A 93 7.01 4.91 0.39
CA THR A 93 6.08 3.87 0.80
C THR A 93 5.82 2.90 -0.35
N TYR A 94 5.85 1.61 -0.06
CA TYR A 94 5.48 0.53 -0.98
C TYR A 94 4.65 -0.53 -0.27
N THR A 95 3.97 -1.37 -1.04
CA THR A 95 3.27 -2.57 -0.55
C THR A 95 4.20 -3.78 -0.65
N ILE A 96 4.24 -4.63 0.38
CA ILE A 96 4.83 -5.97 0.26
C ILE A 96 3.93 -6.80 -0.65
N ARG A 97 4.40 -7.14 -1.85
CA ARG A 97 3.64 -7.97 -2.78
C ARG A 97 3.64 -9.44 -2.35
N ALA A 98 4.77 -9.93 -1.86
CA ALA A 98 4.93 -11.25 -1.28
C ALA A 98 6.13 -11.29 -0.34
N LEU A 99 6.04 -12.05 0.74
CA LEU A 99 7.13 -12.28 1.69
C LEU A 99 7.35 -13.78 1.86
N ARG A 100 8.53 -14.27 1.46
CA ARG A 100 8.95 -15.68 1.56
C ARG A 100 10.17 -15.77 2.47
N ARG A 101 9.93 -15.79 3.79
CA ARG A 101 10.99 -15.72 4.81
C ARG A 101 11.97 -16.89 4.73
N GLU A 102 11.48 -18.09 4.45
CA GLU A 102 12.32 -19.30 4.34
C GLU A 102 13.22 -19.24 3.10
N ALA A 103 12.76 -18.57 2.03
CA ALA A 103 13.54 -18.32 0.83
C ALA A 103 14.40 -17.06 0.92
N LEU A 104 14.29 -16.30 2.02
CA LEU A 104 14.91 -14.99 2.20
C LEU A 104 14.55 -14.01 1.09
N GLU A 105 13.29 -13.98 0.66
CA GLU A 105 12.83 -13.10 -0.41
C GLU A 105 11.64 -12.23 -0.02
N VAL A 106 11.66 -10.98 -0.48
CA VAL A 106 10.52 -10.07 -0.41
C VAL A 106 10.33 -9.39 -1.77
N ASP A 107 9.10 -9.41 -2.25
CA ASP A 107 8.73 -8.80 -3.53
C ASP A 107 8.07 -7.45 -3.30
N VAL A 108 8.45 -6.49 -4.12
CA VAL A 108 7.80 -5.18 -4.21
C VAL A 108 7.57 -4.85 -5.68
N ASP A 109 6.34 -4.51 -6.03
CA ASP A 109 5.98 -4.10 -7.39
C ASP A 109 6.12 -2.58 -7.52
N PHE A 110 6.84 -2.13 -8.55
CA PHE A 110 7.14 -0.73 -8.83
C PHE A 110 6.37 -0.27 -10.06
N VAL A 111 5.63 0.84 -9.90
CA VAL A 111 5.06 1.57 -11.04
C VAL A 111 6.15 2.39 -11.72
N LEU A 112 6.36 2.12 -13.01
CA LEU A 112 7.34 2.78 -13.86
C LEU A 112 6.68 3.96 -14.59
N HIS A 113 6.90 5.18 -14.12
CA HIS A 113 6.32 6.40 -14.71
C HIS A 113 7.39 7.50 -14.91
N GLY A 114 8.33 7.28 -15.84
CA GLY A 114 9.43 8.23 -16.11
C GLY A 114 10.34 8.49 -14.90
N VAL A 115 11.47 9.18 -15.06
CA VAL A 115 12.49 9.36 -14.00
C VAL A 115 12.19 10.50 -13.00
N ASN A 116 10.91 10.77 -12.71
CA ASN A 116 10.50 11.88 -11.84
C ASN A 116 10.51 11.49 -10.36
N GLY A 117 11.69 11.22 -9.80
CA GLY A 117 11.88 10.98 -8.37
C GLY A 117 12.91 9.90 -8.06
N PRO A 118 13.41 9.83 -6.81
CA PRO A 118 14.53 8.97 -6.44
C PRO A 118 14.24 7.48 -6.62
N ALA A 119 13.02 7.04 -6.31
CA ALA A 119 12.65 5.64 -6.48
C ALA A 119 12.54 5.23 -7.95
N SER A 120 11.94 6.06 -8.81
CA SER A 120 11.85 5.77 -10.24
C SER A 120 13.21 5.87 -10.94
N ALA A 121 14.03 6.85 -10.56
CA ALA A 121 15.40 7.00 -11.04
C ALA A 121 16.27 5.78 -10.67
N TRP A 122 16.14 5.28 -9.44
CA TRP A 122 16.78 4.03 -9.01
C TRP A 122 16.24 2.84 -9.81
N ALA A 123 14.92 2.64 -9.85
CA ALA A 123 14.30 1.49 -10.51
C ALA A 123 14.69 1.36 -12.00
N THR A 124 14.88 2.49 -12.68
CA THR A 124 15.31 2.52 -14.10
C THR A 124 16.72 1.98 -14.32
N HIS A 125 17.61 2.12 -13.34
CA HIS A 125 19.03 1.78 -13.47
C HIS A 125 19.47 0.60 -12.58
N ALA A 126 18.54 0.09 -11.77
CA ALA A 126 18.80 -0.93 -10.78
C ALA A 126 19.31 -2.23 -11.41
N ARG A 127 20.21 -2.90 -10.69
CA ARG A 127 20.82 -4.17 -11.11
C ARG A 127 20.84 -5.15 -9.95
N PRO A 128 20.75 -6.47 -10.22
CA PRO A 128 21.01 -7.47 -9.20
C PRO A 128 22.32 -7.19 -8.45
N GLY A 129 22.27 -7.22 -7.13
CA GLY A 129 23.35 -6.84 -6.21
C GLY A 129 23.25 -5.40 -5.67
N ASP A 130 22.36 -4.55 -6.20
CA ASP A 130 22.14 -3.21 -5.65
C ASP A 130 21.52 -3.30 -4.25
N ARG A 131 22.03 -2.47 -3.33
CA ARG A 131 21.63 -2.49 -1.92
C ARG A 131 20.63 -1.40 -1.57
N LEU A 132 19.58 -1.79 -0.86
CA LEU A 132 18.60 -0.91 -0.25
C LEU A 132 18.46 -1.23 1.25
N GLN A 133 17.73 -0.37 1.95
CA GLN A 133 17.20 -0.69 3.27
C GLN A 133 15.68 -0.60 3.24
N MET A 134 15.02 -1.44 4.02
CA MET A 134 13.56 -1.43 4.16
C MET A 134 13.19 -1.26 5.64
N VAL A 135 12.25 -0.36 5.92
CA VAL A 135 11.54 -0.32 7.20
C VAL A 135 10.29 -1.16 7.06
N ALA A 136 10.23 -2.27 7.80
CA ALA A 136 9.14 -3.25 7.71
C ALA A 136 8.73 -3.78 9.10
N PRO A 137 7.58 -4.49 9.19
CA PRO A 137 7.17 -5.11 10.44
C PRO A 137 8.20 -6.13 10.94
N ASN A 138 8.47 -6.08 12.23
CA ASN A 138 9.46 -6.91 12.90
C ASN A 138 8.81 -8.19 13.44
N LEU A 139 9.26 -9.37 12.99
CA LEU A 139 8.72 -10.66 13.41
C LEU A 139 8.78 -10.86 14.94
N ALA A 140 9.79 -10.30 15.61
CA ALA A 140 9.95 -10.39 17.06
C ALA A 140 8.94 -9.53 17.85
N TYR A 141 8.16 -8.69 17.18
CA TYR A 141 7.10 -7.90 17.82
C TYR A 141 5.85 -8.75 18.00
N ALA A 142 5.36 -8.86 19.23
CA ALA A 142 4.29 -9.80 19.59
C ALA A 142 2.87 -9.27 19.32
N ASP A 143 2.69 -7.95 19.25
CA ASP A 143 1.38 -7.32 19.06
C ASP A 143 1.17 -6.94 17.57
N ASP A 144 0.02 -6.36 17.21
CA ASP A 144 -0.22 -5.82 15.87
C ASP A 144 0.69 -4.60 15.61
N PRO A 145 1.64 -4.65 14.64
CA PRO A 145 2.50 -3.52 14.32
C PRO A 145 1.78 -2.44 13.49
N GLY A 146 0.60 -2.74 12.92
CA GLY A 146 -0.15 -1.87 12.03
C GLY A 146 0.51 -1.66 10.66
N GLY A 147 0.10 -0.60 9.95
CA GLY A 147 0.57 -0.27 8.60
C GLY A 147 -0.13 -1.03 7.47
N TYR A 148 -1.37 -1.44 7.71
CA TYR A 148 -2.26 -2.11 6.77
C TYR A 148 -3.73 -1.84 7.18
N GLU A 149 -4.61 -1.73 6.19
CA GLU A 149 -5.96 -1.17 6.35
C GLU A 149 -7.02 -2.10 5.74
N TRP A 150 -6.59 -3.17 5.07
CA TRP A 150 -7.39 -4.32 4.75
C TRP A 150 -7.79 -5.05 6.05
N LYS A 151 -8.90 -4.60 6.61
CA LYS A 151 -9.56 -5.15 7.80
C LYS A 151 -11.07 -5.21 7.55
N PRO A 152 -11.54 -5.99 6.55
CA PRO A 152 -12.97 -6.05 6.26
C PRO A 152 -13.72 -6.63 7.49
N PRO A 153 -14.94 -6.15 7.77
CA PRO A 153 -15.77 -6.72 8.82
C PRO A 153 -16.03 -8.22 8.54
N HIS A 154 -15.99 -9.07 9.56
CA HIS A 154 -16.30 -10.52 9.40
C HIS A 154 -17.72 -10.78 8.87
N SER A 155 -18.62 -9.81 9.01
CA SER A 155 -20.00 -9.87 8.53
C SER A 155 -20.18 -9.37 7.09
N ALA A 156 -19.13 -8.86 6.45
CA ALA A 156 -19.20 -8.36 5.08
C ALA A 156 -19.58 -9.49 4.12
N ARG A 157 -20.54 -9.21 3.23
CA ARG A 157 -20.97 -10.10 2.15
C ARG A 157 -20.60 -9.58 0.77
N ARG A 158 -20.29 -8.28 0.70
CA ARG A 158 -19.92 -7.57 -0.53
C ARG A 158 -18.68 -6.72 -0.28
N ILE A 159 -17.67 -6.89 -1.11
CA ILE A 159 -16.44 -6.12 -1.12
C ILE A 159 -16.37 -5.31 -2.41
N LEU A 160 -16.04 -4.03 -2.30
CA LEU A 160 -15.68 -3.16 -3.41
C LEU A 160 -14.20 -2.79 -3.30
N LEU A 161 -13.41 -3.09 -4.33
CA LEU A 161 -12.01 -2.67 -4.44
C LEU A 161 -11.89 -1.67 -5.58
N ILE A 162 -11.33 -0.50 -5.33
CA ILE A 162 -11.05 0.47 -6.41
C ILE A 162 -9.63 1.01 -6.23
N GLY A 163 -8.83 0.99 -7.29
CA GLY A 163 -7.53 1.65 -7.23
C GLY A 163 -6.89 1.91 -8.57
N ASP A 164 -5.83 2.71 -8.55
CA ASP A 164 -4.94 2.90 -9.69
C ASP A 164 -3.77 1.90 -9.65
N GLU A 165 -2.85 2.01 -10.60
CA GLU A 165 -1.70 1.11 -10.73
C GLU A 165 -0.79 1.09 -9.48
N THR A 166 -0.83 2.13 -8.64
CA THR A 166 -0.06 2.17 -7.39
C THR A 166 -0.69 1.32 -6.28
N ALA A 167 -2.00 1.10 -6.35
CA ALA A 167 -2.76 0.25 -5.42
C ALA A 167 -2.90 -1.19 -5.93
N LEU A 168 -2.62 -1.45 -7.22
CA LEU A 168 -2.69 -2.77 -7.84
C LEU A 168 -1.98 -3.89 -7.04
N PRO A 169 -0.76 -3.71 -6.48
CA PRO A 169 -0.11 -4.77 -5.71
C PRO A 169 -0.89 -5.21 -4.47
N ALA A 170 -1.53 -4.25 -3.77
CA ALA A 170 -2.39 -4.52 -2.62
C ALA A 170 -3.69 -5.20 -3.05
N ILE A 171 -4.35 -4.69 -4.11
CA ILE A 171 -5.57 -5.29 -4.65
C ILE A 171 -5.32 -6.73 -5.09
N ALA A 172 -4.22 -7.01 -5.78
CA ALA A 172 -3.84 -8.36 -6.19
C ALA A 172 -3.70 -9.30 -4.98
N GLY A 173 -3.03 -8.85 -3.92
CA GLY A 173 -2.90 -9.63 -2.68
C GLY A 173 -4.24 -9.85 -1.96
N ILE A 174 -5.12 -8.84 -1.93
CA ILE A 174 -6.47 -8.95 -1.36
C ILE A 174 -7.30 -9.98 -2.12
N LEU A 175 -7.27 -9.94 -3.46
CA LEU A 175 -7.98 -10.90 -4.30
C LEU A 175 -7.47 -12.33 -4.09
N GLU A 176 -6.16 -12.51 -3.94
CA GLU A 176 -5.54 -13.81 -3.64
C GLU A 176 -5.96 -14.35 -2.27
N GLU A 177 -5.94 -13.51 -1.24
CA GLU A 177 -6.38 -13.86 0.11
C GLU A 177 -7.86 -14.27 0.13
N LEU A 178 -8.73 -13.47 -0.50
CA LEU A 178 -10.17 -13.75 -0.57
C LEU A 178 -10.46 -15.01 -1.38
N ALA A 179 -9.74 -15.26 -2.49
CA ALA A 179 -9.88 -16.48 -3.26
C ALA A 179 -9.54 -17.75 -2.44
N ALA A 180 -8.58 -17.64 -1.50
CA ALA A 180 -8.19 -18.75 -0.64
C ALA A 180 -9.08 -18.93 0.59
N SER A 181 -9.54 -17.82 1.19
CA SER A 181 -10.19 -17.82 2.51
C SER A 181 -11.72 -17.69 2.47
N ALA A 182 -12.28 -17.03 1.45
CA ALA A 182 -13.70 -16.75 1.29
C ALA A 182 -14.12 -16.70 -0.20
N PRO A 183 -13.96 -17.81 -0.95
CA PRO A 183 -14.16 -17.84 -2.40
C PRO A 183 -15.60 -17.48 -2.84
N GLU A 184 -16.59 -17.62 -1.96
CA GLU A 184 -17.99 -17.26 -2.19
C GLU A 184 -18.32 -15.78 -1.94
N LEU A 185 -17.39 -15.00 -1.38
CA LEU A 185 -17.60 -13.59 -1.09
C LEU A 185 -17.75 -12.81 -2.41
N LEU A 186 -18.79 -11.97 -2.49
CA LEU A 186 -19.02 -11.15 -3.67
C LEU A 186 -18.01 -10.00 -3.68
N VAL A 187 -17.12 -10.01 -4.68
CA VAL A 187 -16.11 -8.96 -4.84
C VAL A 187 -16.33 -8.26 -6.17
N GLU A 188 -16.30 -6.94 -6.17
CA GLU A 188 -16.25 -6.13 -7.38
C GLU A 188 -14.97 -5.29 -7.32
N ALA A 189 -14.10 -5.44 -8.30
CA ALA A 189 -12.80 -4.78 -8.34
C ALA A 189 -12.67 -3.93 -9.60
N PHE A 190 -12.30 -2.66 -9.44
CA PHE A 190 -12.03 -1.74 -10.53
C PHE A 190 -10.59 -1.24 -10.43
N ILE A 191 -9.78 -1.53 -11.44
CA ILE A 191 -8.35 -1.20 -11.43
C ILE A 191 -8.01 -0.32 -12.64
N GLU A 192 -7.65 0.93 -12.37
CA GLU A 192 -7.16 1.85 -13.38
C GLU A 192 -5.67 1.64 -13.63
N VAL A 193 -5.29 1.58 -14.90
CA VAL A 193 -3.89 1.39 -15.32
C VAL A 193 -3.56 2.29 -16.51
N PRO A 194 -2.28 2.61 -16.77
CA PRO A 194 -1.91 3.48 -17.87
C PRO A 194 -2.30 2.91 -19.24
N LEU A 195 -1.98 1.64 -19.48
CA LEU A 195 -2.13 0.98 -20.78
C LEU A 195 -3.00 -0.27 -20.69
N GLU A 196 -3.67 -0.66 -21.77
CA GLU A 196 -4.36 -1.95 -21.85
C GLU A 196 -3.40 -3.12 -21.62
N ALA A 197 -2.15 -2.97 -22.05
CA ALA A 197 -1.08 -3.94 -21.81
C ALA A 197 -0.63 -4.05 -20.34
N ASP A 198 -1.10 -3.15 -19.45
CA ASP A 198 -0.89 -3.22 -18.01
C ASP A 198 -1.95 -4.07 -17.27
N CYS A 199 -2.94 -4.63 -18.00
CA CYS A 199 -3.92 -5.55 -17.43
C CYS A 199 -3.26 -6.92 -17.18
N LEU A 200 -3.06 -7.25 -15.90
CA LEU A 200 -2.46 -8.52 -15.48
C LEU A 200 -3.50 -9.63 -15.35
N ASP A 201 -3.06 -10.88 -15.51
CA ASP A 201 -3.86 -12.05 -15.10
C ASP A 201 -3.76 -12.22 -13.57
N LEU A 202 -4.75 -11.67 -12.85
CA LEU A 202 -4.81 -11.72 -11.40
C LEU A 202 -5.52 -12.99 -10.92
N ARG A 203 -5.01 -13.62 -9.87
CA ARG A 203 -5.73 -14.70 -9.19
C ARG A 203 -6.87 -14.11 -8.37
N HIS A 204 -8.09 -14.60 -8.61
CA HIS A 204 -9.31 -14.19 -7.91
C HIS A 204 -10.31 -15.36 -7.86
N SER A 205 -11.36 -15.24 -7.05
CA SER A 205 -12.41 -16.26 -6.98
C SER A 205 -13.40 -16.12 -8.16
N PRO A 206 -14.17 -17.17 -8.49
CA PRO A 206 -15.25 -17.06 -9.48
C PRO A 206 -16.37 -16.08 -9.09
N ALA A 207 -16.46 -15.70 -7.81
CA ALA A 207 -17.42 -14.71 -7.32
C ALA A 207 -16.93 -13.26 -7.51
N THR A 208 -15.67 -13.06 -7.89
CA THR A 208 -15.11 -11.75 -8.19
C THR A 208 -15.50 -11.29 -9.60
N ARG A 209 -15.99 -10.05 -9.71
CA ARG A 209 -16.08 -9.30 -10.96
C ARG A 209 -14.91 -8.33 -11.03
N LEU A 210 -13.97 -8.62 -11.93
CA LEU A 210 -12.77 -7.80 -12.14
C LEU A 210 -12.95 -6.92 -13.39
N HIS A 211 -12.74 -5.62 -13.22
CA HIS A 211 -12.86 -4.61 -14.25
C HIS A 211 -11.56 -3.83 -14.37
N TRP A 212 -10.90 -3.96 -15.52
CA TRP A 212 -9.77 -3.10 -15.87
C TRP A 212 -10.25 -1.80 -16.49
N LEU A 213 -9.58 -0.70 -16.15
CA LEU A 213 -9.86 0.64 -16.64
C LEU A 213 -8.59 1.24 -17.29
N PRO A 214 -8.18 0.78 -18.48
CA PRO A 214 -6.95 1.28 -19.11
C PRO A 214 -7.16 2.68 -19.66
N ARG A 215 -6.33 3.63 -19.24
CA ARG A 215 -6.48 5.05 -19.60
C ARG A 215 -6.29 5.31 -21.10
N ASP A 216 -5.37 4.60 -21.74
CA ASP A 216 -5.15 4.69 -23.19
C ASP A 216 -6.38 4.26 -24.01
N LEU A 217 -7.02 3.17 -23.62
CA LEU A 217 -8.21 2.63 -24.27
C LEU A 217 -9.44 3.51 -24.00
N LEU A 218 -9.61 3.93 -22.74
CA LEU A 218 -10.71 4.79 -22.31
C LEU A 218 -10.55 6.25 -22.74
N ARG A 219 -9.35 6.65 -23.19
CA ARG A 219 -8.96 8.03 -23.51
C ARG A 219 -9.26 8.99 -22.36
N SER A 220 -8.94 8.55 -21.15
CA SER A 220 -9.23 9.26 -19.91
C SER A 220 -7.96 9.74 -19.24
N GLU A 221 -8.07 10.81 -18.45
CA GLU A 221 -6.99 11.25 -17.56
C GLU A 221 -6.92 10.34 -16.32
N HIS A 222 -5.85 10.49 -15.53
CA HIS A 222 -5.68 9.77 -14.27
C HIS A 222 -6.88 9.99 -13.35
N GLY A 223 -7.41 8.91 -12.79
CA GLY A 223 -8.49 8.88 -11.82
C GLY A 223 -9.89 8.99 -12.41
N GLN A 224 -10.05 9.42 -13.67
CA GLN A 224 -11.36 9.55 -14.31
C GLN A 224 -12.04 8.18 -14.48
N GLY A 225 -11.27 7.11 -14.71
CA GLY A 225 -11.80 5.75 -14.77
C GLY A 225 -12.36 5.32 -13.41
N MET A 226 -11.59 5.53 -12.34
CA MET A 226 -12.03 5.23 -10.98
C MET A 226 -13.29 6.01 -10.57
N GLN A 227 -13.34 7.30 -10.91
CA GLN A 227 -14.51 8.16 -10.66
C GLN A 227 -15.74 7.70 -11.44
N HIS A 228 -15.57 7.30 -12.70
CA HIS A 228 -16.67 6.75 -13.50
C HIS A 228 -17.17 5.42 -12.93
N ALA A 229 -16.24 4.52 -12.56
CA ALA A 229 -16.58 3.23 -11.98
C ALA A 229 -17.46 3.36 -10.74
N VAL A 230 -17.08 4.23 -9.79
CA VAL A 230 -17.86 4.39 -8.55
C VAL A 230 -19.24 5.03 -8.78
N ARG A 231 -19.35 5.93 -9.77
CA ARG A 231 -20.59 6.67 -10.05
C ARG A 231 -21.60 5.82 -10.82
N GLU A 232 -21.14 5.09 -11.83
CA GLU A 232 -22.00 4.50 -12.86
C GLU A 232 -21.98 2.97 -12.88
N LEU A 233 -20.90 2.33 -12.45
CA LEU A 233 -20.70 0.88 -12.63
C LEU A 233 -20.83 0.08 -11.34
N ALA A 234 -20.28 0.60 -10.24
CA ALA A 234 -20.19 -0.12 -8.98
C ALA A 234 -21.57 -0.43 -8.38
N SER A 235 -21.72 -1.67 -7.92
CA SER A 235 -22.93 -2.19 -7.29
C SER A 235 -23.04 -1.75 -5.83
N LEU A 236 -23.36 -0.48 -5.61
CA LEU A 236 -23.43 0.12 -4.27
C LEU A 236 -24.73 -0.25 -3.51
N PRO A 237 -24.68 -0.42 -2.17
CA PRO A 237 -25.88 -0.57 -1.36
C PRO A 237 -26.86 0.60 -1.54
N ALA A 238 -28.15 0.30 -1.65
CA ALA A 238 -29.19 1.32 -1.62
C ALA A 238 -29.32 1.87 -0.19
N VAL A 239 -28.81 3.07 0.06
CA VAL A 239 -29.01 3.76 1.34
C VAL A 239 -30.28 4.61 1.27
N ARG A 240 -31.16 4.47 2.26
CA ARG A 240 -32.36 5.30 2.38
C ARG A 240 -32.00 6.61 3.09
N GLY A 241 -31.93 7.70 2.33
CA GLY A 241 -31.82 9.08 2.83
C GLY A 241 -30.50 9.75 2.44
N ALA A 242 -30.58 11.00 2.00
CA ALA A 242 -29.40 11.85 1.83
C ALA A 242 -28.74 12.03 3.20
N SER A 243 -27.46 11.72 3.30
CA SER A 243 -26.70 11.92 4.52
C SER A 243 -26.55 13.42 4.79
N THR A 244 -26.93 13.88 5.99
CA THR A 244 -26.68 15.26 6.46
C THR A 244 -25.28 15.40 7.07
N VAL A 245 -24.38 14.44 6.82
CA VAL A 245 -23.02 14.45 7.38
C VAL A 245 -22.22 15.57 6.72
N GLU A 246 -21.84 16.56 7.52
CA GLU A 246 -20.78 17.49 7.14
C GLU A 246 -19.47 16.70 7.03
N LEU A 247 -18.88 16.70 5.85
CA LEU A 247 -17.51 16.21 5.68
C LEU A 247 -16.57 17.34 6.08
N GLU A 248 -15.66 17.07 7.01
CA GLU A 248 -14.51 17.94 7.20
C GLU A 248 -13.77 18.11 5.87
N ASP A 249 -13.45 19.36 5.55
CA ASP A 249 -12.59 19.69 4.42
C ASP A 249 -11.19 19.17 4.75
N VAL A 250 -10.80 18.11 4.07
CA VAL A 250 -9.44 17.59 4.13
C VAL A 250 -8.62 18.40 3.13
N ASP A 251 -7.72 19.24 3.66
CA ASP A 251 -6.67 19.84 2.84
C ASP A 251 -5.69 18.74 2.41
N ILE A 252 -5.97 18.16 1.25
CA ILE A 252 -5.16 17.11 0.65
C ILE A 252 -3.82 17.62 0.10
N ASP A 253 -3.62 18.94 0.05
CA ASP A 253 -2.34 19.57 -0.22
C ASP A 253 -1.45 19.51 1.02
N GLU A 254 -1.99 19.72 2.22
CA GLU A 254 -1.24 19.69 3.48
C GLU A 254 -1.17 18.30 4.13
N ARG A 255 -2.16 17.43 3.92
CA ARG A 255 -2.27 16.12 4.60
C ARG A 255 -2.71 15.01 3.65
N ILE A 256 -2.13 13.82 3.79
CA ILE A 256 -2.56 12.64 3.05
C ILE A 256 -3.98 12.25 3.51
N LEU A 257 -4.91 12.06 2.56
CA LEU A 257 -6.24 11.53 2.86
C LEU A 257 -6.11 10.09 3.33
N TRP A 258 -6.48 9.83 4.59
CA TRP A 258 -6.43 8.50 5.18
C TRP A 258 -7.65 8.30 6.08
N GLU A 259 -8.62 7.52 5.61
CA GLU A 259 -9.78 7.12 6.38
C GLU A 259 -9.84 5.61 6.41
N GLN A 260 -9.94 5.04 7.61
CA GLN A 260 -10.06 3.60 7.80
C GLN A 260 -11.50 3.27 8.21
N ALA A 261 -12.07 2.24 7.61
CA ALA A 261 -13.32 1.66 8.06
C ALA A 261 -13.21 1.24 9.54
N SER A 262 -14.17 1.63 10.36
CA SER A 262 -14.22 1.33 11.80
C SER A 262 -15.38 0.41 12.18
N GLY A 263 -16.19 -0.02 11.21
CA GLY A 263 -17.37 -0.82 11.48
C GLY A 263 -16.99 -2.26 11.83
N GLU A 264 -17.28 -2.69 13.06
CA GLU A 264 -17.15 -4.10 13.43
C GLU A 264 -18.17 -4.99 12.69
N HIS A 265 -19.27 -4.38 12.22
CA HIS A 265 -20.37 -5.05 11.56
C HIS A 265 -20.87 -4.26 10.35
N GLY A 266 -21.12 -4.94 9.23
CA GLY A 266 -21.64 -4.33 8.01
C GLY A 266 -21.65 -5.32 6.85
N ASP A 267 -22.71 -5.30 6.04
CA ASP A 267 -22.87 -6.18 4.88
C ASP A 267 -21.95 -5.81 3.69
N PHE A 268 -21.42 -4.59 3.70
CA PHE A 268 -20.63 -4.00 2.63
C PHE A 268 -19.35 -3.37 3.18
N HIS A 269 -18.24 -3.55 2.47
CA HIS A 269 -16.98 -2.88 2.73
C HIS A 269 -16.33 -2.42 1.41
N ALA A 270 -15.84 -1.19 1.38
CA ALA A 270 -15.06 -0.67 0.26
C ALA A 270 -13.64 -0.35 0.69
N TRP A 271 -12.66 -0.80 -0.10
CA TRP A 271 -11.25 -0.45 0.03
C TRP A 271 -10.84 0.29 -1.24
N ILE A 272 -10.45 1.57 -1.10
CA ILE A 272 -10.18 2.46 -2.21
C ILE A 272 -8.84 3.16 -1.99
N ALA A 273 -7.91 3.01 -2.94
CA ALA A 273 -6.60 3.62 -2.85
C ALA A 273 -6.06 4.11 -4.20
N GLY A 274 -5.31 5.21 -4.20
CA GLY A 274 -4.70 5.75 -5.41
C GLY A 274 -4.33 7.22 -5.24
N GLU A 275 -4.41 8.00 -6.33
CA GLU A 275 -4.16 9.44 -6.31
C GLU A 275 -5.12 10.17 -5.33
N SER A 276 -4.57 11.04 -4.49
CA SER A 276 -5.28 11.66 -3.36
C SER A 276 -6.48 12.52 -3.75
N GLY A 277 -6.38 13.30 -4.83
CA GLY A 277 -7.50 14.08 -5.37
C GLY A 277 -8.64 13.20 -5.86
N THR A 278 -8.30 12.15 -6.60
CA THR A 278 -9.24 11.14 -7.09
C THR A 278 -9.98 10.47 -5.94
N VAL A 279 -9.25 10.01 -4.92
CA VAL A 279 -9.85 9.36 -3.73
C VAL A 279 -10.73 10.36 -2.96
N MET A 280 -10.35 11.64 -2.88
CA MET A 280 -11.19 12.67 -2.25
C MET A 280 -12.52 12.90 -2.99
N ASP A 281 -12.51 12.88 -4.32
CA ASP A 281 -13.73 13.02 -5.11
C ASP A 281 -14.63 11.77 -4.98
N ILE A 282 -14.04 10.58 -4.97
CA ILE A 282 -14.75 9.32 -4.71
C ILE A 282 -15.38 9.34 -3.30
N ARG A 283 -14.61 9.76 -2.29
CA ARG A 283 -15.10 9.94 -0.91
C ARG A 283 -16.32 10.84 -0.86
N ARG A 284 -16.26 12.00 -1.52
CA ARG A 284 -17.37 12.96 -1.57
C ARG A 284 -18.62 12.31 -2.17
N HIS A 285 -18.47 11.61 -3.30
CA HIS A 285 -19.59 10.91 -3.93
C HIS A 285 -20.19 9.84 -3.01
N LEU A 286 -19.38 8.93 -2.46
CA LEU A 286 -19.85 7.83 -1.65
C LEU A 286 -20.57 8.28 -0.37
N ILE A 287 -20.05 9.31 0.31
CA ILE A 287 -20.62 9.75 1.59
C ILE A 287 -21.73 10.79 1.39
N LYS A 288 -21.50 11.87 0.62
CA LYS A 288 -22.48 12.97 0.50
C LYS A 288 -23.59 12.63 -0.51
N GLU A 289 -23.23 12.06 -1.66
CA GLU A 289 -24.20 11.83 -2.73
C GLU A 289 -24.92 10.48 -2.58
N ARG A 290 -24.20 9.42 -2.14
CA ARG A 290 -24.76 8.07 -1.96
C ARG A 290 -25.14 7.72 -0.51
N GLY A 291 -24.71 8.51 0.47
CA GLY A 291 -25.06 8.31 1.88
C GLY A 291 -24.42 7.10 2.54
N LEU A 292 -23.35 6.53 1.97
CA LEU A 292 -22.71 5.36 2.57
C LEU A 292 -22.06 5.70 3.93
N PRO A 293 -22.18 4.79 4.90
CA PRO A 293 -21.55 4.95 6.21
C PRO A 293 -20.03 4.98 6.10
N ARG A 294 -19.37 5.94 6.74
CA ARG A 294 -17.90 6.06 6.75
C ARG A 294 -17.24 4.82 7.30
N GLU A 295 -17.88 4.17 8.28
CA GLU A 295 -17.41 2.93 8.89
C GLU A 295 -17.35 1.74 7.93
N SER A 296 -17.94 1.84 6.73
CA SER A 296 -17.85 0.83 5.67
C SER A 296 -16.78 1.14 4.62
N LEU A 297 -16.10 2.28 4.71
CA LEU A 297 -15.19 2.79 3.68
C LEU A 297 -13.77 2.94 4.22
N THR A 298 -12.82 2.26 3.59
CA THR A 298 -11.39 2.52 3.72
C THR A 298 -10.93 3.30 2.49
N LEU A 299 -10.41 4.51 2.68
CA LEU A 299 -10.07 5.48 1.64
C LEU A 299 -8.65 6.01 1.87
N MET A 300 -7.74 5.77 0.93
CA MET A 300 -6.31 6.07 1.10
C MET A 300 -5.71 6.79 -0.12
N GLY A 301 -5.21 8.00 0.08
CA GLY A 301 -4.35 8.68 -0.89
C GLY A 301 -2.93 8.12 -0.84
N TYR A 302 -2.52 7.33 -1.83
CA TYR A 302 -1.17 6.76 -1.90
C TYR A 302 -0.15 7.76 -2.41
N TRP A 303 -0.57 8.65 -3.30
CA TRP A 303 0.28 9.67 -3.90
C TRP A 303 -0.55 10.90 -4.30
N ARG A 304 0.12 11.96 -4.76
CA ARG A 304 -0.53 13.17 -5.26
C ARG A 304 0.28 13.74 -6.41
N ALA A 305 -0.38 14.07 -7.50
CA ALA A 305 0.27 14.67 -8.67
C ALA A 305 1.01 15.97 -8.27
N GLY A 306 2.26 16.09 -8.70
CA GLY A 306 3.09 17.27 -8.43
C GLY A 306 3.59 17.39 -6.98
N ARG A 307 3.31 16.43 -6.09
CA ARG A 307 3.86 16.39 -4.73
C ARG A 307 4.67 15.13 -4.48
N THR A 308 5.64 15.27 -3.58
CA THR A 308 6.43 14.16 -3.06
C THR A 308 6.16 14.04 -1.58
N PHE A 309 5.70 12.88 -1.14
CA PHE A 309 5.58 12.56 0.30
C PHE A 309 6.75 11.66 0.70
N ASP A 310 7.39 11.96 1.82
CA ASP A 310 8.43 11.13 2.45
C ASP A 310 7.83 10.19 3.50
#